data_AF-A0A363CW58-F1
#
_entry.id   AF-A0A363CW58-F1
#
_cell.length_a   1.000
_cell.length_b   1.000
_cell.length_c   1.000
_cell.angle_alpha   90.00
_cell.angle_beta   90.00
_cell.angle_gamma   90.00
#
_symmetry.space_group_name_H-M   'P 1'
#
loop_
_entity.id
_entity.type
_entity.pdbx_description
1 polymer ?
#
loop_
_entity_poly.entity_id
_entity_poly.type
_entity_poly.pdbx_seq_one_letter_code
_entity_poly.pdbx_strand_id
1 'polypeptide(L)'
;MKFLVNHLYILLTVFFAVSSQLIIKWQMKNYSFEGFDNIFEKFHFAFGLLLNPYILVSILFTLLSGLSWIIAMSKFDISYAYPFTALGFVFILFFSNVLFNESISIYKYIGVTCIVIGVFIISRDIK
;
A
#
# COMPACT_ATOMS: atom_id res chain seq x y z
N MET A 1 -26.75 -5.37 3.33
CA MET A 1 -25.57 -6.17 3.76
C MET A 1 -24.61 -6.51 2.61
N LYS A 2 -25.05 -7.09 1.48
CA LYS A 2 -24.16 -7.47 0.36
C LYS A 2 -23.26 -6.34 -0.17
N PHE A 3 -23.78 -5.11 -0.26
CA PHE A 3 -23.01 -3.94 -0.69
C PHE A 3 -21.79 -3.66 0.22
N LEU A 4 -22.00 -3.57 1.53
CA LEU A 4 -20.94 -3.34 2.53
C LEU A 4 -19.90 -4.47 2.51
N VAL A 5 -20.35 -5.71 2.42
CA VAL A 5 -19.47 -6.89 2.36
C VAL A 5 -18.61 -6.87 1.10
N ASN A 6 -19.15 -6.46 -0.05
CA ASN A 6 -18.35 -6.36 -1.28
C ASN A 6 -17.27 -5.27 -1.19
N HIS A 7 -17.61 -4.08 -0.66
CA HIS A 7 -16.63 -2.99 -0.50
C HIS A 7 -15.57 -3.29 0.56
N LEU A 8 -15.87 -4.17 1.52
CA LEU A 8 -14.91 -4.63 2.51
C LEU A 8 -13.68 -5.27 1.86
N TYR A 9 -13.82 -5.99 0.75
CA TYR A 9 -12.68 -6.60 0.05
C TYR A 9 -11.71 -5.57 -0.53
N ILE A 10 -12.23 -4.45 -1.05
CA ILE A 10 -11.41 -3.33 -1.53
C ILE A 10 -10.68 -2.70 -0.34
N LEU A 11 -11.38 -2.45 0.76
CA LEU A 11 -10.76 -1.88 1.97
C LEU A 11 -9.69 -2.80 2.57
N LEU A 12 -9.93 -4.11 2.62
CA LEU A 12 -8.96 -5.10 3.07
C LEU A 12 -7.73 -5.13 2.15
N THR A 13 -7.94 -5.06 0.84
CA THR A 13 -6.84 -4.94 -0.14
C THR A 13 -5.94 -3.76 0.21
N VAL A 14 -6.53 -2.57 0.32
CA VAL A 14 -5.77 -1.35 0.63
C VAL A 14 -5.11 -1.45 2.01
N PHE A 15 -5.82 -1.94 3.02
CA PHE A 15 -5.29 -2.09 4.37
C PHE A 15 -4.05 -3.00 4.42
N PHE A 16 -4.13 -4.20 3.83
CA PHE A 16 -3.01 -5.12 3.80
C PHE A 16 -1.84 -4.59 2.96
N ALA A 17 -2.13 -3.97 1.80
CA ALA A 17 -1.10 -3.36 0.96
C ALA A 17 -0.34 -2.25 1.72
N VAL A 18 -1.06 -1.33 2.36
CA VAL A 18 -0.45 -0.22 3.11
C VAL A 18 0.36 -0.77 4.29
N SER A 19 -0.21 -1.71 5.05
CA SER A 19 0.48 -2.31 6.19
C SER A 19 1.78 -3.02 5.78
N SER A 20 1.76 -3.75 4.67
CA SER A 20 2.96 -4.36 4.08
C SER A 20 4.04 -3.31 3.77
N GLN A 21 3.68 -2.23 3.07
CA GLN A 21 4.62 -1.16 2.72
C GLN A 21 5.21 -0.46 3.95
N LEU A 22 4.39 -0.23 4.98
CA LEU A 22 4.85 0.37 6.23
C LEU A 22 5.82 -0.55 6.97
N ILE A 23 5.58 -1.86 7.02
CA ILE A 23 6.50 -2.82 7.65
C ILE A 23 7.84 -2.84 6.91
N ILE A 24 7.83 -2.87 5.57
CA ILE A 24 9.06 -2.81 4.78
C ILE A 24 9.82 -1.51 5.09
N LYS A 25 9.14 -0.36 5.05
CA LYS A 25 9.75 0.93 5.37
C LYS A 25 10.34 0.97 6.78
N TRP A 26 9.64 0.41 7.75
CA TRP A 26 10.12 0.30 9.13
C TRP A 26 11.40 -0.55 9.23
N GLN A 27 11.43 -1.71 8.57
CA GLN A 27 12.62 -2.56 8.54
C GLN A 27 13.78 -1.87 7.82
N MET A 28 13.53 -1.19 6.71
CA MET A 28 14.57 -0.50 5.94
C MET A 28 15.18 0.70 6.66
N LYS A 29 14.64 1.15 7.81
CA LYS A 29 15.34 2.10 8.68
C LYS A 29 16.54 1.48 9.39
N ASN A 30 16.56 0.16 9.57
CA ASN A 30 17.60 -0.57 10.30
C ASN A 30 18.67 -1.17 9.37
N TYR A 31 18.45 -1.13 8.05
CA TYR A 31 19.34 -1.71 7.05
C TYR A 31 19.77 -0.62 6.07
N SER A 32 21.07 -0.53 5.77
CA SER A 32 21.59 0.38 4.74
C SER A 32 22.15 -0.41 3.57
N PHE A 33 21.79 0.01 2.36
CA PHE A 33 22.32 -0.53 1.11
C PHE A 33 23.51 0.28 0.57
N GLU A 34 23.89 1.37 1.26
CA GLU A 34 24.91 2.31 0.80
C GLU A 34 26.33 1.72 0.85
N GLY A 35 26.56 0.70 1.68
CA GLY A 35 27.86 0.03 1.80
C GLY A 35 28.16 -1.04 0.75
N PHE A 36 27.29 -1.24 -0.24
CA PHE A 36 27.48 -2.22 -1.31
C PHE A 36 27.84 -1.52 -2.62
N ASP A 37 29.03 -1.82 -3.15
CA ASP A 37 29.52 -1.24 -4.41
C ASP A 37 28.91 -1.94 -5.63
N ASN A 38 28.66 -3.25 -5.52
CA ASN A 38 28.17 -4.07 -6.63
C ASN A 38 26.67 -4.34 -6.55
N ILE A 39 26.01 -4.37 -7.72
CA ILE A 39 24.57 -4.68 -7.80
C ILE A 39 24.26 -6.10 -7.28
N PHE A 40 25.19 -7.04 -7.52
CA PHE A 40 25.06 -8.42 -7.07
C PHE A 40 24.99 -8.53 -5.54
N GLU A 41 25.82 -7.75 -4.83
CA GLU A 41 25.81 -7.72 -3.37
C GLU A 41 24.51 -7.12 -2.82
N LYS A 42 24.00 -6.06 -3.46
CA LYS A 42 22.68 -5.48 -3.11
C LYS A 42 21.56 -6.50 -3.27
N PHE A 43 21.55 -7.25 -4.36
CA PHE A 43 20.56 -8.31 -4.57
C PHE A 43 20.72 -9.44 -3.56
N HIS A 44 21.94 -9.93 -3.33
CA HIS A 44 22.19 -10.99 -2.35
C HIS A 44 21.73 -10.58 -0.94
N PHE A 45 22.03 -9.35 -0.52
CA PHE A 45 21.55 -8.80 0.74
C PHE A 45 20.02 -8.67 0.76
N ALA A 46 19.40 -8.15 -0.31
CA ALA A 46 17.95 -8.07 -0.43
C ALA A 46 17.26 -9.44 -0.32
N PHE A 47 17.83 -10.48 -0.93
CA PHE A 47 17.35 -11.85 -0.78
C PHE A 47 17.52 -12.37 0.66
N GLY A 48 18.62 -12.02 1.33
CA GLY A 48 18.82 -12.33 2.75
C GLY A 48 17.76 -11.72 3.66
N LEU A 49 17.25 -10.53 3.34
CA LEU A 49 16.16 -9.88 4.09
C LEU A 49 14.84 -10.66 4.03
N LEU A 50 14.65 -11.57 3.07
CA LEU A 50 13.47 -12.44 3.03
C LEU A 50 13.41 -13.40 4.23
N LEU A 51 14.53 -13.64 4.93
CA LEU A 51 14.56 -14.42 6.16
C LEU A 51 14.17 -13.61 7.40
N ASN A 52 14.06 -12.29 7.29
CA ASN A 52 13.61 -11.45 8.40
C ASN A 52 12.11 -11.72 8.68
N PRO A 53 11.73 -12.04 9.94
CA PRO A 53 10.37 -12.42 10.27
C PRO A 53 9.36 -11.30 9.98
N TYR A 54 9.73 -10.03 10.13
CA TYR A 54 8.86 -8.90 9.82
C TYR A 54 8.71 -8.70 8.31
N ILE A 55 9.77 -8.91 7.53
CA ILE A 55 9.66 -8.91 6.07
C ILE A 55 8.76 -10.06 5.59
N LEU A 56 8.85 -11.24 6.19
CA LEU A 56 7.91 -12.35 5.91
C LEU A 56 6.46 -11.97 6.22
N VAL A 57 6.19 -11.27 7.33
CA VAL A 57 4.85 -10.73 7.62
C VAL A 57 4.41 -9.73 6.54
N SER A 58 5.30 -8.85 6.07
CA SER A 58 4.96 -7.94 4.98
C SER A 58 4.60 -8.66 3.68
N ILE A 59 5.33 -9.74 3.36
CA ILE A 59 5.04 -10.60 2.20
C ILE A 59 3.69 -11.30 2.37
N LEU A 60 3.38 -11.82 3.56
CA LEU A 60 2.08 -12.40 3.86
C LEU A 60 0.97 -11.35 3.67
N PHE A 61 1.17 -10.11 4.11
CA PHE A 61 0.20 -9.04 3.90
C PHE A 61 0.04 -8.69 2.43
N THR A 62 1.12 -8.64 1.65
CA THR A 62 1.04 -8.48 0.19
C THR A 62 0.22 -9.59 -0.46
N LEU A 63 0.40 -10.84 -0.02
CA LEU A 63 -0.39 -11.98 -0.48
C LEU A 63 -1.87 -11.83 -0.12
N LEU A 64 -2.19 -11.50 1.13
CA LEU A 64 -3.58 -11.28 1.59
C LEU A 64 -4.25 -10.09 0.87
N SER A 65 -3.49 -9.04 0.56
CA SER A 65 -3.93 -7.94 -0.28
C SER A 65 -4.31 -8.44 -1.67
N GLY A 66 -3.43 -9.22 -2.32
CA GLY A 66 -3.70 -9.79 -3.64
C GLY A 66 -4.93 -10.71 -3.66
N LEU A 67 -5.07 -11.58 -2.64
CA LEU A 67 -6.25 -12.44 -2.51
C LEU A 67 -7.54 -11.64 -2.33
N SER A 68 -7.51 -10.59 -1.50
CA SER A 68 -8.64 -9.68 -1.32
C SER A 68 -9.01 -8.97 -2.62
N TRP A 69 -7.99 -8.58 -3.41
CA TRP A 69 -8.18 -7.93 -4.70
C TRP A 69 -8.80 -8.85 -5.74
N ILE A 70 -8.36 -10.11 -5.81
CA ILE A 70 -8.96 -11.12 -6.70
C ILE A 70 -10.46 -11.26 -6.39
N ILE A 71 -10.82 -11.32 -5.11
CA ILE A 71 -12.23 -11.39 -4.70
C ILE A 71 -12.97 -10.11 -5.06
N ALA A 72 -12.38 -8.92 -4.85
CA ALA A 72 -12.99 -7.65 -5.22
C ALA A 72 -13.26 -7.55 -6.74
N MET A 73 -12.32 -8.01 -7.57
CA MET A 73 -12.47 -8.05 -9.04
C MET A 73 -13.57 -9.02 -9.50
N SER A 74 -13.95 -10.01 -8.69
CA SER A 74 -15.11 -10.86 -8.99
C SER A 74 -16.46 -10.15 -8.75
N LYS A 75 -16.46 -8.99 -8.09
CA LYS A 75 -17.66 -8.25 -7.66
C LYS A 75 -17.85 -6.91 -8.35
N PHE A 76 -16.77 -6.34 -8.88
CA PHE A 76 -16.76 -4.99 -9.43
C PHE A 76 -15.96 -4.95 -10.71
N ASP A 77 -16.39 -4.08 -11.63
CA ASP A 77 -15.54 -3.70 -12.75
C ASP A 77 -14.28 -3.01 -12.25
N ILE A 78 -13.17 -3.26 -12.94
CA ILE A 78 -11.87 -2.69 -12.60
C ILE A 78 -11.92 -1.16 -12.58
N SER A 79 -12.66 -0.54 -13.51
CA SER A 79 -12.83 0.92 -13.59
C SER A 79 -13.50 1.51 -12.35
N TYR A 80 -14.38 0.75 -11.68
CA TYR A 80 -15.03 1.18 -10.45
C TYR A 80 -14.16 0.95 -9.21
N ALA A 81 -13.54 -0.23 -9.10
CA ALA A 81 -12.79 -0.61 -7.90
C ALA A 81 -11.38 -0.02 -7.83
N TYR A 82 -10.70 0.15 -8.97
CA TYR A 82 -9.32 0.64 -9.03
C TYR A 82 -9.11 2.04 -8.44
N PRO A 83 -10.01 3.04 -8.63
CA PRO A 83 -9.91 4.34 -7.97
C PRO A 83 -9.74 4.25 -6.44
N PHE A 84 -10.44 3.32 -5.77
CA PHE A 84 -10.33 3.16 -4.32
C PHE A 84 -8.93 2.70 -3.87
N THR A 85 -8.14 2.07 -4.75
CA THR A 85 -6.74 1.72 -4.42
C THR A 85 -5.89 2.96 -4.16
N ALA A 86 -6.26 4.12 -4.72
CA ALA A 86 -5.56 5.37 -4.51
C ALA A 86 -5.69 5.89 -3.05
N LEU A 87 -6.65 5.39 -2.26
CA LEU A 87 -6.69 5.60 -0.82
C LEU A 87 -5.44 5.07 -0.12
N GLY A 88 -4.72 4.12 -0.73
CA GLY A 88 -3.41 3.67 -0.26
C GLY A 88 -2.41 4.83 -0.13
N PHE A 89 -2.42 5.79 -1.06
CA PHE A 89 -1.55 6.98 -0.96
C PHE A 89 -1.92 7.86 0.24
N VAL A 90 -3.22 8.01 0.51
CA VAL A 90 -3.72 8.77 1.67
C VAL A 90 -3.21 8.14 2.97
N PHE A 91 -3.40 6.81 3.11
CA PHE A 91 -2.99 6.10 4.31
C PHE A 91 -1.47 6.04 4.46
N ILE A 92 -0.71 5.78 3.38
CA ILE A 92 0.75 5.79 3.43
C ILE A 92 1.26 7.15 3.89
N LEU A 93 0.75 8.25 3.34
CA LEU A 93 1.18 9.59 3.75
C LEU A 93 0.80 9.89 5.21
N PHE A 94 -0.41 9.54 5.61
CA PHE A 94 -0.84 9.72 7.00
C PHE A 94 0.04 8.93 7.98
N PHE A 95 0.21 7.63 7.74
CA PHE A 95 0.99 6.76 8.62
C PHE A 95 2.50 7.01 8.53
N SER A 96 3.03 7.49 7.39
CA SER A 96 4.45 7.81 7.31
C SER A 96 4.83 9.00 8.19
N ASN A 97 3.93 9.99 8.31
CA ASN A 97 4.13 11.07 9.27
C ASN A 97 4.00 10.58 10.71
N VAL A 98 2.95 9.82 11.03
CA VAL A 98 2.69 9.37 12.42
C VAL A 98 3.71 8.34 12.92
N LEU A 99 4.09 7.36 12.10
CA LEU A 99 4.96 6.26 12.51
C LEU A 99 6.44 6.55 12.29
N PHE A 100 6.76 7.36 11.27
CA PHE A 100 8.15 7.58 10.86
C PHE A 100 8.64 9.01 11.06
N ASN A 101 7.78 9.93 11.52
CA ASN A 101 8.07 11.36 11.67
C ASN A 101 8.64 11.99 10.40
N GLU A 102 8.18 11.52 9.23
CA GLU A 102 8.59 12.09 7.96
C GLU A 102 7.93 13.47 7.76
N SER A 103 8.73 14.50 7.47
CA SER A 103 8.20 15.82 7.15
C SER A 103 7.37 15.76 5.86
N ILE A 104 6.06 15.98 5.98
CA ILE A 104 5.18 16.06 4.82
C ILE A 104 5.22 17.50 4.29
N SER A 105 5.65 17.64 3.04
CA SER A 105 5.57 18.91 2.32
C SER A 105 4.12 19.29 2.00
N ILE A 106 3.82 20.59 1.96
CA ILE A 106 2.52 21.12 1.54
C ILE A 106 2.06 20.59 0.18
N TYR A 107 3.00 20.35 -0.75
CA TYR A 107 2.69 19.78 -2.07
C TYR A 107 2.11 18.37 -1.98
N LYS A 108 2.57 17.56 -1.02
CA LYS A 108 2.05 16.20 -0.81
C LYS A 108 0.62 16.24 -0.26
N TYR A 109 0.30 17.19 0.63
CA TYR A 109 -1.07 17.39 1.10
C TYR A 109 -2.01 17.79 -0.04
N ILE A 110 -1.62 18.77 -0.86
CA ILE A 110 -2.39 19.20 -2.03
C ILE A 110 -2.63 18.01 -2.99
N GLY A 111 -1.58 17.25 -3.30
CA GLY A 111 -1.67 16.08 -4.17
C GLY A 111 -2.62 15.01 -3.62
N VAL A 112 -2.55 14.70 -2.32
CA VAL A 112 -3.47 13.75 -1.68
C VAL A 112 -4.91 14.26 -1.71
N THR A 113 -5.14 15.55 -1.47
CA THR A 113 -6.49 16.13 -1.61
C THR A 113 -7.02 16.00 -3.04
N CYS A 114 -6.19 16.24 -4.05
CA CYS A 114 -6.55 16.02 -5.46
C CYS A 114 -6.89 14.54 -5.74
N ILE A 115 -6.13 13.58 -5.19
CA ILE A 115 -6.42 12.15 -5.32
C ILE A 115 -7.79 11.83 -4.72
N VAL A 116 -8.08 12.30 -3.50
CA VAL A 116 -9.37 12.06 -2.83
C VAL A 116 -10.53 12.61 -3.64
N ILE A 117 -10.39 13.84 -4.17
CA ILE A 117 -11.39 14.46 -5.05
C ILE A 117 -11.56 13.64 -6.33
N GLY A 118 -10.46 13.21 -6.96
CA GLY A 118 -10.50 12.39 -8.17
C GLY A 118 -11.22 11.06 -7.96
N VAL A 119 -10.92 10.36 -6.86
CA VAL A 119 -11.61 9.12 -6.49
C VAL A 119 -13.10 9.37 -6.26
N PHE A 120 -13.45 10.45 -5.56
CA PHE A 120 -14.84 10.81 -5.33
C PHE A 120 -15.60 11.04 -6.65
N ILE A 121 -15.02 11.80 -7.59
CA ILE A 121 -15.62 12.07 -8.90
C ILE A 121 -15.82 10.77 -9.70
N ILE A 122 -14.79 9.92 -9.78
CA ILE A 122 -14.87 8.66 -10.54
C ILE A 122 -15.89 7.71 -9.91
N SER A 123 -15.94 7.66 -8.57
CA SER A 123 -16.90 6.81 -7.86
C SER A 123 -18.37 7.23 -8.06
N ARG A 124 -18.67 8.35 -8.71
CA ARG A 124 -20.05 8.74 -9.05
C ARG A 124 -20.54 8.11 -10.36
N ASP A 125 -19.67 7.55 -11.20
CA ASP A 125 -20.04 6.87 -12.44
C ASP A 125 -20.57 5.44 -12.17
N ILE A 126 -21.32 5.27 -11.07
CA ILE A 126 -22.00 4.03 -10.72
C ILE A 126 -23.30 3.99 -11.52
N LYS A 127 -23.35 3.14 -12.56
CA LYS A 127 -24.61 2.68 -13.14
C LYS A 127 -25.28 1.63 -12.25
#